data_AF-A0A554MJZ8-F1
#
_entry.id   AF-A0A554MJZ8-F1
#
_cell.length_a   1.000
_cell.length_b   1.000
_cell.length_c   1.000
_cell.angle_alpha   90.00
_cell.angle_beta   90.00
_cell.angle_gamma   90.00
#
_symmetry.space_group_name_H-M   'P 1'
#
loop_
_entity.id
_entity.type
_entity.pdbx_description
1 polymer ?
#
loop_
_entity_poly.entity_id
_entity_poly.type
_entity_poly.pdbx_seq_one_letter_code
_entity_poly.pdbx_strand_id
1 'polypeptide(L)'
;MTQKWFKAKEYGWGWYPVTWQGWTVTLGYVLLAVLFAFTLDKNSPPEEIVFTFLLPVALLTATLIRIAYVKGEKPSWQWGKKKE
;
A
#
# COMPACT_ATOMS: atom_id res chain seq x y z
N MET A 1 6.24 16.21 18.16
CA MET A 1 5.74 14.87 17.78
C MET A 1 5.50 14.89 16.28
N THR A 2 6.32 14.21 15.47
CA THR A 2 6.09 14.13 14.03
C THR A 2 4.76 13.42 13.78
N GLN A 3 3.82 14.11 13.12
CA GLN A 3 2.53 13.54 12.77
C GLN A 3 2.73 12.27 11.95
N LYS A 4 2.17 11.15 12.43
CA LYS A 4 2.25 9.87 11.73
C LYS A 4 1.32 9.91 10.52
N TRP A 5 1.82 9.47 9.37
CA TRP A 5 1.06 9.52 8.13
C TRP A 5 0.01 8.41 8.05
N PHE A 6 0.30 7.30 8.73
CA PHE A 6 -0.48 6.08 8.76
C PHE A 6 -0.70 5.63 10.21
N LYS A 7 -1.92 5.22 10.55
CA LYS A 7 -2.24 4.61 11.86
C LYS A 7 -2.44 3.11 11.71
N ALA A 8 -2.13 2.35 12.76
CA ALA A 8 -2.37 0.92 12.77
C ALA A 8 -3.88 0.65 12.89
N LYS A 9 -4.37 -0.37 12.18
CA LYS A 9 -5.78 -0.76 12.29
C LYS A 9 -6.04 -1.37 13.68
N GLU A 10 -7.19 -1.01 14.28
CA GLU A 10 -7.65 -1.58 15.56
C GLU A 10 -8.09 -3.06 15.44
N TYR A 11 -8.41 -3.48 14.22
CA TYR A 11 -8.80 -4.85 13.89
C TYR A 11 -7.97 -5.36 12.72
N GLY A 12 -7.36 -6.53 12.89
CA GLY A 12 -6.46 -7.17 11.94
C GLY A 12 -5.05 -6.57 11.96
N TRP A 13 -4.37 -6.67 10.82
CA TRP A 13 -3.02 -6.15 10.61
C TRP A 13 -2.98 -5.17 9.45
N GLY A 14 -2.13 -4.16 9.60
CA GLY A 14 -1.87 -3.16 8.59
C GLY A 14 -2.19 -1.75 9.07
N TRP A 15 -2.33 -0.85 8.11
CA TRP A 15 -2.48 0.57 8.36
C TRP A 15 -3.59 1.20 7.54
N TYR A 16 -3.96 2.42 7.93
CA TYR A 16 -4.78 3.32 7.13
C TYR A 16 -4.18 4.74 7.16
N PRO A 17 -4.27 5.49 6.06
CA PRO A 17 -3.77 6.87 6.00
C PRO A 17 -4.64 7.78 6.88
N VAL A 18 -3.97 8.67 7.62
CA VAL A 18 -4.63 9.66 8.49
C VAL A 18 -4.25 11.10 8.16
N THR A 19 -3.26 11.29 7.29
CA THR A 19 -2.78 12.60 6.84
C THR A 19 -2.93 12.73 5.33
N TRP A 20 -2.92 13.96 4.82
CA TRP A 20 -2.94 14.20 3.38
C TRP A 20 -1.73 13.57 2.68
N GLN A 21 -0.54 13.54 3.31
CA GLN A 21 0.63 12.87 2.74
C GLN A 21 0.41 11.35 2.62
N GLY A 22 -0.16 10.73 3.65
CA GLY A 22 -0.53 9.31 3.60
C GLY A 22 -1.55 9.01 2.51
N TRP A 23 -2.55 9.88 2.35
CA TRP A 23 -3.53 9.78 1.26
C TRP A 23 -2.89 9.97 -0.12
N THR A 24 -2.01 10.96 -0.31
CA THR A 24 -1.30 11.16 -1.58
C THR A 24 -0.48 9.95 -1.96
N VAL A 25 0.24 9.33 -1.02
CA VAL A 25 1.01 8.10 -1.27
C VAL A 25 0.08 6.94 -1.61
N THR A 26 -1.03 6.79 -0.90
CA THR A 26 -2.01 5.71 -1.13
C THR A 26 -2.71 5.86 -2.48
N LEU A 27 -3.16 7.07 -2.82
CA LEU A 27 -3.80 7.37 -4.11
C LEU A 27 -2.81 7.25 -5.26
N GLY A 28 -1.57 7.71 -5.09
CA GLY A 28 -0.50 7.53 -6.07
C GLY A 28 -0.23 6.05 -6.34
N TYR A 29 -0.18 5.21 -5.29
CA TYR A 29 -0.09 3.76 -5.44
C TYR A 29 -1.27 3.18 -6.24
N VAL A 30 -2.51 3.53 -5.87
CA VAL A 30 -3.71 3.03 -6.57
C VAL A 30 -3.70 3.45 -8.03
N LEU A 31 -3.40 4.71 -8.32
CA LEU A 31 -3.34 5.24 -9.67
C LEU A 31 -2.30 4.51 -10.51
N LEU A 32 -1.07 4.32 -9.99
CA LEU A 32 -0.03 3.59 -10.69
C LEU A 32 -0.40 2.11 -10.91
N ALA A 33 -1.00 1.45 -9.91
CA ALA A 33 -1.45 0.07 -10.05
C ALA A 33 -2.53 -0.07 -11.14
N VAL A 34 -3.46 0.90 -11.23
CA VAL A 34 -4.47 0.94 -12.28
C VAL A 34 -3.84 1.21 -13.66
N LEU A 35 -2.84 2.10 -13.75
CA LEU A 35 -2.12 2.32 -15.01
C LEU A 35 -1.41 1.06 -15.50
N PHE A 36 -0.76 0.29 -14.61
CA PHE A 36 -0.19 -1.01 -14.97
C PHE A 36 -1.26 -2.03 -15.34
N ALA A 37 -2.45 -1.98 -14.72
CA ALA A 37 -3.53 -2.87 -15.14
C ALA A 37 -4.00 -2.59 -16.58
N PHE A 38 -3.95 -1.32 -17.03
CA PHE A 38 -4.28 -0.96 -18.41
C PHE A 38 -3.24 -1.39 -19.45
N THR A 39 -2.03 -1.78 -19.05
CA THR A 39 -1.05 -2.34 -20.00
C THR A 39 -1.32 -3.81 -20.31
N LEU A 40 -2.23 -4.46 -19.58
CA LEU A 40 -2.60 -5.85 -19.82
C LEU A 40 -3.61 -5.97 -20.97
N ASP A 41 -3.21 -6.66 -22.03
CA ASP A 41 -4.13 -7.14 -23.05
C ASP A 41 -4.54 -8.61 -22.76
N LYS A 42 -5.75 -9.00 -23.16
CA LYS A 42 -6.27 -10.38 -23.07
C LYS A 42 -5.41 -11.42 -23.81
N ASN A 43 -4.60 -10.97 -24.77
CA ASN A 43 -3.70 -11.83 -25.55
C ASN A 43 -2.25 -11.79 -25.03
N SER A 44 -1.97 -11.09 -23.93
CA SER A 44 -0.60 -10.95 -23.43
C SER A 44 -0.04 -12.32 -23.00
N PRO A 45 1.15 -12.71 -23.46
CA PRO A 45 1.80 -13.92 -22.97
C PRO A 45 2.07 -13.81 -21.46
N PRO A 46 2.07 -14.94 -20.72
CA PRO A 46 2.24 -14.94 -19.26
C PRO A 46 3.50 -14.19 -18.79
N GLU A 47 4.60 -14.30 -19.54
CA GLU A 47 5.86 -13.61 -19.25
C GLU A 47 5.68 -12.09 -19.25
N GLU A 48 4.97 -11.54 -20.24
CA GLU A 48 4.69 -10.11 -20.33
C GLU A 48 3.84 -9.63 -19.15
N ILE A 49 2.86 -10.42 -18.71
CA ILE A 49 2.04 -10.12 -17.52
C ILE A 49 2.93 -10.03 -16.27
N VAL A 50 3.91 -10.92 -16.13
CA VAL A 50 4.83 -10.89 -14.98
C VAL A 50 5.64 -9.60 -14.97
N PHE A 51 6.26 -9.24 -16.10
CA PHE A 51 7.18 -8.10 -16.16
C PHE A 51 6.48 -6.74 -16.25
N THR A 52 5.33 -6.65 -16.92
CA THR A 52 4.62 -5.38 -17.12
C THR A 52 3.63 -5.06 -16.00
N PHE A 53 3.12 -6.07 -15.29
CA PHE A 53 2.13 -5.88 -14.24
C PHE A 53 2.58 -6.39 -12.87
N LEU A 54 2.84 -7.69 -12.71
CA LEU A 54 3.08 -8.27 -11.38
C LEU A 54 4.33 -7.71 -10.70
N LEU A 55 5.44 -7.61 -11.43
CA LEU A 55 6.71 -7.15 -10.87
C LEU A 55 6.65 -5.65 -10.50
N PRO A 56 6.19 -4.73 -11.36
CA PRO A 56 5.99 -3.34 -10.99
C PRO A 56 5.01 -3.14 -9.83
N VAL A 57 3.87 -3.83 -9.84
CA VAL A 57 2.88 -3.74 -8.75
C VAL A 57 3.47 -4.26 -7.45
N ALA A 58 4.18 -5.38 -7.45
CA ALA A 58 4.85 -5.91 -6.26
C ALA A 58 5.89 -4.92 -5.69
N LEU A 59 6.69 -4.28 -6.54
CA LEU A 59 7.64 -3.24 -6.13
C LEU A 59 6.94 -2.01 -5.54
N LEU A 60 5.83 -1.58 -6.14
CA LEU A 60 5.00 -0.50 -5.63
C LEU A 60 4.40 -0.85 -4.27
N THR A 61 3.87 -2.06 -4.10
CA THR A 61 3.32 -2.53 -2.83
C THR A 61 4.40 -2.59 -1.76
N ALA A 62 5.59 -3.13 -2.08
CA ALA A 62 6.72 -3.15 -1.16
C ALA A 62 7.15 -1.74 -0.74
N THR A 63 7.14 -0.79 -1.68
CA THR A 63 7.44 0.62 -1.41
C THR A 63 6.39 1.26 -0.51
N LEU A 64 5.11 1.03 -0.78
CA LEU A 64 4.01 1.51 0.06
C LEU A 64 4.13 0.95 1.49
N ILE A 65 4.37 -0.35 1.63
CA ILE A 65 4.58 -1.02 2.92
C ILE A 65 5.77 -0.38 3.64
N ARG A 66 6.90 -0.18 2.96
CA ARG A 66 8.09 0.47 3.54
C ARG A 66 7.78 1.88 4.05
N ILE A 67 7.04 2.68 3.29
CA ILE A 67 6.62 4.02 3.70
C ILE A 67 5.70 3.93 4.92
N ALA A 68 4.72 3.03 4.91
CA ALA A 68 3.79 2.83 6.03
C ALA A 68 4.53 2.38 7.31
N TYR A 69 5.55 1.55 7.20
CA TYR A 69 6.40 1.16 8.35
C TYR A 69 7.22 2.32 8.91
N VAL A 70 7.79 3.16 8.05
CA VAL A 70 8.69 4.26 8.46
C VAL A 70 7.92 5.48 8.97
N LYS A 71 6.78 5.79 8.34
CA LYS A 71 5.98 7.00 8.62
C LYS A 71 4.69 6.71 9.40
N GLY A 72 4.41 5.43 9.66
CA GLY A 72 3.23 5.00 10.39
C GLY A 72 3.51 4.49 11.78
N GLU A 73 2.44 4.02 12.43
CA GLU A 73 2.52 3.30 13.70
C GLU A 73 3.16 1.92 13.51
N LYS A 74 3.76 1.35 14.56
CA LYS A 74 4.20 -0.04 14.48
C LYS A 74 2.97 -0.91 14.20
N PRO A 75 2.98 -1.72 13.14
CA PRO A 75 1.87 -2.61 12.88
C PRO A 75 1.81 -3.59 14.04
N SER A 76 0.61 -3.78 14.54
CA SER A 76 0.35 -4.84 15.51
C SER A 76 -0.90 -5.54 15.04
N TRP A 77 -0.89 -6.86 15.18
CA TRP A 77 -2.11 -7.64 15.00
C TRP A 77 -3.02 -7.33 16.18
N GLN A 78 -4.14 -6.65 15.95
CA GLN A 78 -5.10 -6.25 16.98
C GLN A 78 -6.48 -6.84 16.68
N TRP A 79 -7.25 -7.18 17.71
CA TRP A 79 -8.64 -7.64 17.59
C TRP A 79 -9.57 -6.81 18.49
N GLY A 80 -9.29 -5.52 18.59
CA GLY A 80 -10.02 -4.62 19.48
C GLY A 80 -9.17 -3.44 19.93
N LYS A 81 -9.84 -2.41 20.42
CA LYS A 81 -9.19 -1.23 20.99
C LYS A 81 -8.28 -1.64 22.15
N LYS A 82 -7.02 -1.22 22.13
CA LYS A 82 -6.21 -1.20 23.35
C LYS A 82 -6.98 -0.36 24.37
N LYS A 83 -7.31 -0.95 25.52
CA LYS A 83 -7.78 -0.19 26.68
C LYS A 83 -6.72 0.89 26.95
N GLU A 84 -7.14 2.15 26.89
CA GLU A 84 -6.33 3.31 27.29
C GLU A 84 -5.89 3.19 28.75
#